data_AF-A0A965PGM4-F1
#
_entry.id   AF-A0A965PGM4-F1
#
_cell.length_a   1.000
_cell.length_b   1.000
_cell.length_c   1.000
_cell.angle_alpha   90.00
_cell.angle_beta   90.00
_cell.angle_gamma   90.00
#
_symmetry.space_group_name_H-M   'P 1'
#
loop_
_entity.id
_entity.type
_entity.pdbx_description
1 polymer ?
#
loop_
_entity_poly.entity_id
_entity_poly.type
_entity_poly.pdbx_seq_one_letter_code
_entity_poly.pdbx_strand_id
1 'polypeptide(L)'
;MSLQDAINTPPGEYIRGGFAATIQMPQTRQTKTGKAFYVCKAADGAHRADLSSFSQDFSKYDNQRVHFSGMGLKRGDDYNGTAKITIGDKAVWKSLGAGDAAAEVHSEQTQAFPATVTRSAPKPYIPPANAPRVEGMAVGNALTNATSLAIAGKIQSEALESFLFHTASKYLRTANKLLAGELSPSNILEAKEVGTEEVPF
;
A
#
# COMPACT_ATOMS: atom_id res chain seq x y z
N MET A 1 7.64 13.68 -17.58
CA MET A 1 7.16 13.87 -16.19
C MET A 1 7.23 12.52 -15.48
N SER A 2 7.43 12.52 -14.16
CA SER A 2 7.61 11.29 -13.36
C SER A 2 6.26 10.65 -13.03
N LEU A 3 6.26 9.40 -12.56
CA LEU A 3 5.03 8.80 -12.01
C LEU A 3 4.54 9.55 -10.76
N GLN A 4 5.44 10.12 -9.96
CA GLN A 4 5.10 10.91 -8.78
C GLN A 4 4.24 12.12 -9.13
N ASP A 5 4.60 12.84 -10.19
CA ASP A 5 3.83 13.99 -10.67
C ASP A 5 2.43 13.59 -11.15
N ALA A 6 2.32 12.42 -11.80
CA ALA A 6 1.04 11.86 -12.22
C ALA A 6 0.18 11.45 -11.02
N ILE A 7 0.79 10.92 -9.95
CA ILE A 7 0.12 10.60 -8.69
C ILE A 7 -0.39 11.85 -7.97
N ASN A 8 0.42 12.92 -7.96
CA ASN A 8 0.13 14.19 -7.32
C ASN A 8 -0.86 15.07 -8.10
N THR A 9 -1.20 14.69 -9.34
CA THR A 9 -2.28 15.34 -10.09
C THR A 9 -3.60 15.21 -9.29
N PRO A 10 -4.43 16.26 -9.19
CA PRO A 10 -5.67 16.18 -8.42
C PRO A 10 -6.60 15.05 -8.92
N PRO A 11 -7.27 14.30 -8.03
CA PRO A 11 -8.27 13.31 -8.42
C PRO A 11 -9.33 13.90 -9.34
N GLY A 12 -9.67 13.18 -10.41
CA GLY A 12 -10.62 13.63 -11.42
C GLY A 12 -10.02 14.46 -12.55
N GLU A 13 -8.77 14.94 -12.42
CA GLU A 13 -8.10 15.73 -13.45
C GLU A 13 -7.33 14.89 -14.48
N TYR A 14 -7.05 15.51 -15.62
CA TYR A 14 -6.21 14.92 -16.67
C TYR A 14 -4.73 15.21 -16.43
N ILE A 15 -3.91 14.17 -16.57
CA ILE A 15 -2.46 14.27 -16.46
C ILE A 15 -1.92 14.88 -17.76
N ARG A 16 -1.16 15.98 -17.64
CA ARG A 16 -0.57 16.70 -18.78
C ARG A 16 0.84 16.20 -19.06
N GLY A 17 1.20 16.02 -20.33
CA GLY A 17 2.58 15.72 -20.76
C GLY A 17 3.03 14.26 -20.58
N GLY A 18 2.26 13.41 -19.91
CA GLY A 18 2.52 11.97 -19.82
C GLY A 18 3.61 11.59 -18.82
N PHE A 19 3.71 10.30 -18.48
CA PHE A 19 4.65 9.80 -17.48
C PHE A 19 5.27 8.48 -17.93
N ALA A 20 6.38 8.09 -17.31
CA ALA A 20 6.99 6.79 -17.53
C ALA A 20 6.94 5.96 -16.25
N ALA A 21 6.61 4.67 -16.38
CA ALA A 21 6.59 3.74 -15.26
C ALA A 21 6.87 2.31 -15.74
N THR A 22 7.38 1.48 -14.85
CA THR A 22 7.49 0.04 -15.04
C THR A 22 6.16 -0.63 -14.77
N ILE A 23 5.71 -1.44 -15.72
CA ILE A 23 4.45 -2.17 -15.63
C ILE A 23 4.69 -3.49 -14.91
N GLN A 24 3.79 -3.82 -14.00
CA GLN A 24 3.86 -5.02 -13.17
C GLN A 24 2.48 -5.64 -13.01
N MET A 25 2.44 -6.97 -12.98
CA MET A 25 1.22 -7.75 -12.69
C MET A 25 0.04 -7.34 -13.58
N PRO A 26 0.19 -7.31 -14.91
CA PRO A 26 -0.94 -7.05 -15.80
C PRO A 26 -2.00 -8.13 -15.61
N GLN A 27 -3.25 -7.71 -15.48
CA GLN A 27 -4.41 -8.56 -15.31
C GLN A 27 -5.52 -8.10 -16.23
N THR A 28 -6.17 -9.06 -16.88
CA THR A 28 -7.46 -8.83 -17.52
C THR A 28 -8.57 -9.09 -16.52
N ARG A 29 -9.49 -8.14 -16.38
CA ARG A 29 -10.69 -8.24 -15.54
C ARG A 29 -11.93 -8.03 -16.39
N GLN A 30 -13.07 -8.45 -15.88
CA GLN A 30 -14.36 -8.21 -16.51
C GLN A 30 -15.23 -7.33 -15.62
N THR A 31 -15.89 -6.37 -16.25
CA THR A 31 -16.94 -5.57 -15.61
C THR A 31 -18.17 -6.44 -15.36
N LYS A 32 -19.12 -5.95 -14.54
CA LYS A 32 -20.40 -6.64 -14.28
C LYS A 32 -21.21 -6.91 -15.55
N THR A 33 -21.00 -6.11 -16.59
CA THR A 33 -21.65 -6.23 -17.90
C THR A 33 -20.87 -7.14 -18.87
N GLY A 34 -19.81 -7.82 -18.40
CA GLY A 34 -19.00 -8.75 -19.19
C GLY A 34 -17.92 -8.09 -20.04
N LYS A 35 -17.85 -6.75 -20.11
CA LYS A 35 -16.80 -6.06 -20.88
C LYS A 35 -15.45 -6.21 -20.18
N ALA A 36 -14.43 -6.65 -20.92
CA ALA A 36 -13.07 -6.74 -20.43
C ALA A 36 -12.47 -5.34 -20.18
N PHE A 37 -11.66 -5.23 -19.13
CA PHE A 37 -10.79 -4.09 -18.86
C PHE A 37 -9.48 -4.60 -18.27
N TYR A 38 -8.42 -3.89 -18.56
CA TYR A 38 -7.05 -4.27 -18.25
C TYR A 38 -6.57 -3.43 -17.08
N VAL A 39 -5.91 -4.06 -16.11
CA VAL A 39 -5.33 -3.38 -14.97
C VAL A 39 -3.90 -3.84 -14.75
N CYS A 40 -3.06 -2.98 -14.21
CA CYS A 40 -1.73 -3.36 -13.77
C CYS A 40 -1.28 -2.42 -12.64
N LYS A 41 -0.13 -2.73 -12.04
CA LYS A 41 0.58 -1.80 -11.16
C LYS A 41 1.68 -1.09 -11.95
N ALA A 42 1.77 0.22 -11.77
CA ALA A 42 2.87 1.03 -12.25
C ALA A 42 3.84 1.32 -11.11
N ALA A 43 5.14 1.17 -11.39
CA ALA A 43 6.22 1.44 -10.46
C ALA A 43 7.24 2.41 -11.06
N ASP A 44 7.69 3.38 -10.26
CA ASP A 44 8.81 4.27 -10.58
C ASP A 44 9.55 4.59 -9.28
N GLY A 45 10.73 3.99 -9.06
CA GLY A 45 11.44 4.07 -7.78
C GLY A 45 10.58 3.59 -6.60
N ALA A 46 10.24 4.48 -5.67
CA ALA A 46 9.37 4.21 -4.51
C ALA A 46 7.87 4.42 -4.78
N HIS A 47 7.52 5.04 -5.91
CA HIS A 47 6.14 5.43 -6.22
C HIS A 47 5.37 4.29 -6.88
N ARG A 48 4.12 4.11 -6.48
CA ARG A 48 3.24 3.05 -6.98
C ARG A 48 1.87 3.63 -7.31
N ALA A 49 1.30 3.21 -8.44
CA ALA A 49 -0.07 3.56 -8.85
C ALA A 49 -0.74 2.35 -9.51
N ASP A 50 -2.06 2.25 -9.38
CA ASP A 50 -2.85 1.30 -10.14
C ASP A 50 -3.23 1.93 -11.49
N LEU A 51 -2.88 1.26 -12.59
CA LEU A 51 -3.32 1.67 -13.93
C LEU A 51 -4.52 0.84 -14.36
N SER A 52 -5.42 1.47 -15.10
CA SER A 52 -6.52 0.78 -15.79
C SER A 52 -6.66 1.26 -17.24
N SER A 53 -7.01 0.35 -18.14
CA SER A 53 -7.34 0.67 -19.53
C SER A 53 -8.55 -0.16 -19.97
N PHE A 54 -9.41 0.43 -20.80
CA PHE A 54 -10.57 -0.24 -21.38
C PHE A 54 -10.39 -0.58 -22.86
N SER A 55 -9.21 -0.29 -23.42
CA SER A 55 -8.94 -0.35 -24.86
C SER A 55 -7.72 -1.20 -25.20
N GLN A 56 -6.68 -1.20 -24.36
CA GLN A 56 -5.43 -1.89 -24.64
C GLN A 56 -4.95 -2.70 -23.44
N ASP A 57 -4.37 -3.87 -23.74
CA ASP A 57 -3.80 -4.78 -22.74
C ASP A 57 -2.37 -4.37 -22.35
N PHE A 58 -2.08 -4.47 -21.06
CA PHE A 58 -0.77 -4.23 -20.46
C PHE A 58 0.17 -5.44 -20.54
N SER A 59 -0.35 -6.65 -20.82
CA SER A 59 0.43 -7.91 -20.78
C SER A 59 1.72 -7.88 -21.61
N LYS A 60 1.70 -7.25 -22.79
CA LYS A 60 2.88 -7.10 -23.66
C LYS A 60 4.02 -6.25 -23.08
N TYR A 61 3.76 -5.55 -21.98
CA TYR A 61 4.72 -4.66 -21.32
C TYR A 61 5.08 -5.13 -19.91
N ASP A 62 4.74 -6.37 -19.53
CA ASP A 62 5.07 -6.85 -18.18
C ASP A 62 6.58 -6.73 -17.91
N ASN A 63 6.91 -6.16 -16.75
CA ASN A 63 8.26 -5.82 -16.31
C ASN A 63 9.05 -4.90 -17.28
N GLN A 64 8.39 -4.23 -18.22
CA GLN A 64 9.00 -3.21 -19.08
C GLN A 64 8.71 -1.81 -18.58
N ARG A 65 9.64 -0.90 -18.82
CA ARG A 65 9.40 0.54 -18.61
C ARG A 65 8.65 1.09 -19.82
N VAL A 66 7.50 1.70 -19.57
CA VAL A 66 6.63 2.25 -20.62
C VAL A 66 6.40 3.73 -20.37
N HIS A 67 6.51 4.53 -21.43
CA HIS A 67 6.08 5.92 -21.44
C HIS A 67 4.64 6.02 -21.96
N PHE A 68 3.76 6.57 -21.13
CA PHE A 68 2.38 6.89 -21.46
C PHE A 68 2.29 8.38 -21.77
N SER A 69 1.75 8.71 -22.94
CA SER A 69 1.59 10.09 -23.39
C SER A 69 0.30 10.26 -24.21
N GLY A 70 -0.01 11.48 -24.62
CA GLY A 70 -1.21 11.76 -25.42
C GLY A 70 -2.46 11.99 -24.56
N MET A 71 -3.62 11.93 -25.22
CA MET A 71 -4.89 12.29 -24.61
C MET A 71 -5.50 11.11 -23.82
N GLY A 72 -6.24 11.43 -22.76
CA GLY A 72 -7.00 10.42 -22.02
C GLY A 72 -6.27 9.80 -20.82
N LEU A 73 -5.14 10.36 -20.39
CA LEU A 73 -4.52 10.03 -19.11
C LEU A 73 -5.26 10.77 -18.00
N LYS A 74 -6.01 10.06 -17.17
CA LYS A 74 -6.87 10.67 -16.14
C LYS A 74 -6.53 10.12 -14.76
N ARG A 75 -6.43 11.01 -13.78
CA ARG A 75 -6.33 10.65 -12.37
C ARG A 75 -7.71 10.21 -11.86
N GLY A 76 -7.80 8.98 -11.37
CA GLY A 76 -8.96 8.45 -10.65
C GLY A 76 -8.86 8.72 -9.15
N ASP A 77 -9.84 8.26 -8.37
CA ASP A 77 -9.84 8.42 -6.92
C ASP A 77 -8.96 7.37 -6.22
N ASP A 78 -8.45 7.74 -5.05
CA ASP A 78 -7.52 6.95 -4.23
C ASP A 78 -8.24 5.92 -3.36
N TYR A 79 -9.04 5.08 -4.00
CA TYR A 79 -9.68 3.98 -3.31
C TYR A 79 -8.61 3.06 -2.71
N ASN A 80 -8.63 2.91 -1.39
CA ASN A 80 -7.66 2.15 -0.58
C ASN A 80 -6.25 2.77 -0.47
N GLY A 81 -6.10 4.08 -0.69
CA GLY A 81 -4.84 4.79 -0.46
C GLY A 81 -3.78 4.61 -1.56
N THR A 82 -4.14 3.98 -2.69
CA THR A 82 -3.29 3.87 -3.87
C THR A 82 -3.84 4.76 -4.97
N ALA A 83 -2.96 5.56 -5.57
CA ALA A 83 -3.29 6.38 -6.72
C ALA A 83 -3.79 5.55 -7.89
N LYS A 84 -4.92 5.93 -8.47
CA LYS A 84 -5.47 5.29 -9.67
C LYS A 84 -5.29 6.19 -10.88
N ILE A 85 -4.85 5.62 -11.98
CA ILE A 85 -4.72 6.33 -13.26
C ILE A 85 -5.41 5.52 -14.35
N THR A 86 -6.34 6.16 -15.05
CA THR A 86 -7.01 5.59 -16.21
C THR A 86 -6.27 6.01 -17.48
N ILE A 87 -5.92 5.02 -18.30
CA ILE A 87 -5.27 5.18 -19.58
C ILE A 87 -6.31 5.04 -20.69
N GLY A 88 -6.65 6.17 -21.30
CA GLY A 88 -7.63 6.27 -22.38
C GLY A 88 -7.18 5.60 -23.68
N ASP A 89 -8.13 5.47 -24.60
CA ASP A 89 -7.97 4.92 -25.94
C ASP A 89 -6.97 5.70 -26.82
N LYS A 90 -6.93 7.02 -26.67
CA LYS A 90 -6.03 7.93 -27.41
C LYS A 90 -4.64 8.09 -26.77
N ALA A 91 -4.36 7.36 -25.69
CA ALA A 91 -3.05 7.39 -25.08
C ALA A 91 -2.05 6.57 -25.92
N VAL A 92 -0.86 7.12 -26.12
CA VAL A 92 0.26 6.49 -26.82
C VAL A 92 1.19 5.84 -25.81
N TRP A 93 1.46 4.55 -26.01
CA TRP A 93 2.27 3.73 -25.11
C TRP A 93 3.56 3.38 -25.84
N LYS A 94 4.69 3.89 -25.36
CA LYS A 94 6.00 3.64 -25.95
C LYS A 94 6.85 2.84 -24.96
N SER A 95 7.22 1.62 -25.32
CA SER A 95 8.20 0.87 -24.52
C SER A 95 9.55 1.59 -24.56
N LEU A 96 10.16 1.74 -23.39
CA LEU A 96 11.50 2.30 -23.18
C LEU A 96 12.53 1.20 -22.90
N GLY A 97 12.11 -0.08 -22.97
CA GLY A 97 12.97 -1.24 -22.71
C GLY A 97 12.78 -1.82 -21.31
N ALA A 98 13.88 -2.30 -20.73
CA ALA A 98 13.87 -3.00 -19.45
C ALA A 98 13.26 -2.13 -18.33
N GLY A 99 12.47 -2.77 -17.45
CA GLY A 99 11.91 -2.16 -16.27
C GLY A 99 12.96 -1.75 -15.25
N ASP A 100 12.55 -0.93 -14.28
CA ASP A 100 13.39 -0.50 -13.18
C ASP A 100 13.76 -1.69 -12.28
N ALA A 101 15.03 -1.84 -11.89
CA ALA A 101 15.49 -2.98 -11.09
C ALA A 101 14.88 -3.01 -9.66
N ALA A 102 14.38 -1.86 -9.19
CA ALA A 102 13.64 -1.73 -7.93
C ALA A 102 12.14 -2.08 -8.06
N ALA A 103 11.65 -2.38 -9.26
CA ALA A 103 10.31 -2.91 -9.47
C ALA A 103 10.32 -4.41 -9.12
N GLU A 104 9.51 -4.82 -8.15
CA GLU A 104 9.39 -6.23 -7.74
C GLU A 104 9.11 -7.15 -8.95
N VAL A 105 10.13 -7.90 -9.40
CA VAL A 105 10.00 -8.89 -10.47
C VAL A 105 9.12 -10.03 -9.96
N HIS A 106 7.93 -10.19 -10.54
CA HIS A 106 7.04 -11.31 -10.23
C HIS A 106 6.98 -12.23 -11.45
N SER A 107 7.56 -13.43 -11.32
CA SER A 107 7.47 -14.49 -12.31
C SER A 107 6.05 -15.02 -12.42
N GLU A 108 5.63 -15.28 -13.66
CA GLU A 108 4.30 -15.75 -14.04
C GLU A 108 3.88 -17.04 -13.30
N GLN A 109 2.76 -16.97 -12.57
CA GLN A 109 1.88 -18.12 -12.39
C GLN A 109 0.47 -17.71 -12.79
N THR A 110 0.14 -18.02 -14.04
CA THR A 110 -1.23 -18.08 -14.56
C THR A 110 -2.04 -19.00 -13.66
N GLN A 111 -2.88 -18.43 -12.79
CA GLN A 111 -3.95 -19.18 -12.11
C GLN A 111 -5.30 -18.75 -12.68
N ALA A 112 -5.95 -19.73 -13.30
CA ALA A 112 -7.34 -19.66 -13.72
C ALA A 112 -8.27 -19.37 -12.53
N PHE A 113 -9.29 -18.56 -12.78
CA PHE A 113 -10.44 -18.33 -11.88
C PHE A 113 -11.19 -19.65 -11.58
N PRO A 114 -12.04 -19.74 -10.52
CA PRO A 114 -12.70 -18.64 -9.80
C PRO A 114 -12.68 -18.71 -8.25
N ALA A 115 -12.70 -17.56 -7.57
CA ALA A 115 -13.58 -17.26 -6.43
C ALA A 115 -13.22 -15.92 -5.75
N THR A 116 -14.24 -15.09 -5.58
CA THR A 116 -14.46 -14.10 -4.51
C THR A 116 -13.36 -13.06 -4.21
N VAL A 117 -13.72 -11.81 -4.46
CA VAL A 117 -12.95 -10.59 -4.17
C VAL A 117 -12.61 -10.49 -2.67
N THR A 118 -11.33 -10.66 -2.32
CA THR A 118 -10.78 -10.17 -1.06
C THR A 118 -9.96 -8.91 -1.32
N ARG A 119 -10.42 -7.79 -0.76
CA ARG A 119 -9.71 -6.51 -0.66
C ARG A 119 -8.30 -6.77 -0.11
N SER A 120 -7.26 -6.29 -0.78
CA SER A 120 -5.90 -6.30 -0.24
C SER A 120 -5.84 -5.35 0.95
N ALA A 121 -5.88 -5.95 2.13
CA ALA A 121 -5.57 -5.37 3.42
C ALA A 121 -4.16 -4.72 3.42
N PRO A 122 -3.87 -3.80 4.36
CA PRO A 122 -2.54 -3.22 4.52
C PRO A 122 -1.46 -4.31 4.59
N LYS A 123 -0.25 -3.99 4.10
CA LYS A 123 0.94 -4.88 4.08
C LYS A 123 0.93 -5.81 5.31
N PRO A 124 0.90 -7.14 5.13
CA PRO A 124 0.96 -8.03 6.27
C PRO A 124 2.27 -7.74 7.00
N TYR A 125 2.17 -7.35 8.26
CA TYR A 125 3.30 -7.45 9.16
C TYR A 125 3.75 -8.90 9.12
N ILE A 126 4.91 -9.16 8.50
CA ILE A 126 5.55 -10.47 8.53
C ILE A 126 6.23 -10.52 9.90
N PRO A 127 5.69 -11.27 10.87
CA PRO A 127 6.36 -11.42 12.14
C PRO A 127 7.68 -12.14 11.87
N PRO A 128 8.79 -11.81 12.56
CA PRO A 128 9.98 -12.67 12.52
C PRO A 128 9.58 -14.12 12.80
N ALA A 129 10.26 -15.10 12.20
CA ALA A 129 9.82 -16.50 12.19
C ALA A 129 9.56 -17.12 13.59
N ASN A 130 10.05 -16.48 14.66
CA ASN A 130 9.86 -16.84 16.06
C ASN A 130 8.98 -15.86 16.87
N ALA A 131 8.24 -14.97 16.22
CA ALA A 131 7.37 -14.04 16.94
C ALA A 131 6.20 -14.80 17.58
N PRO A 132 5.93 -14.60 18.87
CA PRO A 132 4.80 -15.20 19.53
C PRO A 132 3.51 -14.80 18.79
N ARG A 133 2.75 -15.80 18.34
CA ARG A 133 1.48 -15.55 17.65
C ARG A 133 0.56 -14.80 18.58
N VAL A 134 0.07 -13.65 18.14
CA VAL A 134 -0.99 -12.92 18.83
C VAL A 134 -2.25 -13.77 18.71
N GLU A 135 -2.59 -14.48 19.79
CA GLU A 135 -3.80 -15.31 19.84
C GLU A 135 -5.04 -14.43 19.70
N GLY A 136 -6.11 -14.95 19.09
CA GLY A 136 -7.37 -14.20 18.88
C GLY A 136 -7.95 -13.61 20.17
N MET A 137 -7.65 -14.19 21.33
CA MET A 137 -8.01 -13.69 22.65
C MET A 137 -7.34 -12.34 22.99
N ALA A 138 -6.10 -12.11 22.56
CA ALA A 138 -5.38 -10.85 22.78
C ALA A 138 -5.97 -9.71 21.93
N VAL A 139 -6.42 -10.02 20.71
CA VAL A 139 -7.11 -9.05 19.84
C VAL A 139 -8.47 -8.67 20.42
N GLY A 140 -9.23 -9.66 20.91
CA GLY A 140 -10.52 -9.42 21.58
C GLY A 140 -10.38 -8.52 22.80
N ASN A 141 -9.41 -8.80 23.68
CA ASN A 141 -9.15 -7.97 24.86
C ASN A 141 -8.70 -6.54 24.50
N ALA A 142 -7.88 -6.37 23.47
CA ALA A 142 -7.46 -5.05 23.01
C ALA A 142 -8.64 -4.20 22.51
N LEU A 143 -9.58 -4.81 21.79
CA LEU A 143 -10.79 -4.14 21.30
C LEU A 143 -11.76 -3.81 22.45
N THR A 144 -11.97 -4.72 23.39
CA THR A 144 -12.81 -4.49 24.58
C THR A 144 -12.28 -3.32 25.43
N ASN A 145 -10.97 -3.27 25.64
CA ASN A 145 -10.34 -2.17 26.38
C ASN A 145 -10.38 -0.84 25.63
N ALA A 146 -10.14 -0.85 24.31
CA ALA A 146 -10.27 0.34 23.47
C ALA A 146 -11.71 0.89 23.47
N THR A 147 -12.71 -0.01 23.47
CA THR A 147 -14.14 0.36 23.51
C THR A 147 -14.50 0.98 24.84
N SER A 148 -14.02 0.41 25.95
CA SER A 148 -14.23 0.96 27.29
C SER A 148 -13.65 2.38 27.42
N LEU A 149 -12.46 2.61 26.85
CA LEU A 149 -11.83 3.93 26.78
C LEU A 149 -12.60 4.92 25.89
N ALA A 150 -13.15 4.45 24.77
CA ALA A 150 -13.94 5.29 23.88
C ALA A 150 -15.25 5.77 24.55
N ILE A 151 -15.89 4.89 25.31
CA ILE A 151 -17.07 5.20 26.11
C ILE A 151 -16.72 6.21 27.22
N ALA A 152 -15.64 5.96 27.96
CA ALA A 152 -15.19 6.88 29.01
C ALA A 152 -14.79 8.26 28.47
N GLY A 153 -14.14 8.29 27.30
CA GLY A 153 -13.72 9.51 26.61
C GLY A 153 -14.82 10.23 25.83
N LYS A 154 -16.06 9.71 25.82
CA LYS A 154 -17.20 10.24 25.04
C LYS A 154 -16.83 10.50 23.57
N ILE A 155 -16.07 9.57 22.97
CA ILE A 155 -15.61 9.71 21.60
C ILE A 155 -16.82 9.65 20.67
N GLN A 156 -16.95 10.66 19.81
CA GLN A 156 -18.07 10.76 18.87
C GLN A 156 -17.98 9.71 17.76
N SER A 157 -19.14 9.37 17.19
CA SER A 157 -19.28 8.30 16.20
C SER A 157 -18.37 8.46 14.97
N GLU A 158 -18.09 9.70 14.54
CA GLU A 158 -17.25 9.98 13.37
C GLU A 158 -15.76 9.66 13.62
N ALA A 159 -15.30 9.80 14.88
CA ALA A 159 -13.92 9.52 15.27
C ALA A 159 -13.76 8.13 15.94
N LEU A 160 -14.86 7.44 16.22
CA LEU A 160 -14.88 6.20 16.99
C LEU A 160 -14.08 5.09 16.32
N GLU A 161 -14.27 4.86 15.02
CA GLU A 161 -13.56 3.81 14.30
C GLU A 161 -12.04 4.03 14.30
N SER A 162 -11.62 5.27 14.04
CA SER A 162 -10.20 5.66 14.08
C SER A 162 -9.61 5.50 15.48
N PHE A 163 -10.35 5.92 16.52
CA PHE A 163 -9.93 5.81 17.91
C PHE A 163 -9.78 4.35 18.35
N LEU A 164 -10.75 3.50 18.04
CA LEU A 164 -10.73 2.08 18.37
C LEU A 164 -9.57 1.39 17.67
N PHE A 165 -9.39 1.63 16.37
CA PHE A 165 -8.31 1.07 15.59
C PHE A 165 -6.94 1.49 16.14
N HIS A 166 -6.74 2.78 16.38
CA HIS A 166 -5.47 3.30 16.88
C HIS A 166 -5.14 2.75 18.28
N THR A 167 -6.11 2.75 19.19
CA THR A 167 -5.93 2.34 20.58
C THR A 167 -5.71 0.83 20.70
N ALA A 168 -6.52 0.01 20.02
CA ALA A 168 -6.33 -1.45 20.00
C ALA A 168 -4.98 -1.83 19.35
N SER A 169 -4.61 -1.16 18.26
CA SER A 169 -3.30 -1.36 17.60
C SER A 169 -2.13 -0.99 18.50
N LYS A 170 -2.30 0.00 19.40
CA LYS A 170 -1.26 0.37 20.37
C LYS A 170 -1.10 -0.73 21.42
N TYR A 171 -2.19 -1.24 21.99
CA TYR A 171 -2.14 -2.35 22.94
C TYR A 171 -1.45 -3.59 22.36
N LEU A 172 -1.81 -3.99 21.14
CA LEU A 172 -1.22 -5.16 20.50
C LEU A 172 0.27 -4.98 20.21
N ARG A 173 0.68 -3.79 19.74
CA ARG A 173 2.11 -3.50 19.53
C ARG A 173 2.88 -3.51 20.84
N THR A 174 2.35 -2.90 21.89
CA THR A 174 3.00 -2.92 23.22
C THR A 174 3.09 -4.33 23.79
N ALA A 175 2.04 -5.14 23.65
CA ALA A 175 2.04 -6.54 24.07
C ALA A 175 3.10 -7.36 23.32
N ASN A 176 3.22 -7.18 22.00
CA ASN A 176 4.26 -7.85 21.21
C ASN A 176 5.67 -7.45 21.65
N LYS A 177 5.90 -6.16 21.95
CA LYS A 177 7.19 -5.70 22.46
C LYS A 177 7.52 -6.26 23.84
N LEU A 178 6.51 -6.42 24.70
CA LEU A 178 6.67 -7.07 26.01
C LEU A 178 7.02 -8.56 25.85
N LEU A 179 6.28 -9.27 24.99
CA LEU A 179 6.52 -10.70 24.73
C LEU A 179 7.86 -10.96 24.04
N ALA A 180 8.32 -10.03 23.20
CA ALA A 180 9.64 -10.07 22.57
C ALA A 180 10.79 -9.67 23.52
N GLY A 181 10.49 -9.26 24.76
CA GLY A 181 11.50 -8.81 25.73
C GLY A 181 12.12 -7.44 25.42
N GLU A 182 11.64 -6.74 24.39
CA GLU A 182 12.13 -5.41 23.98
C GLU A 182 11.87 -4.33 25.03
N LEU A 183 10.88 -4.55 25.90
CA LEU A 183 10.54 -3.68 27.02
C LEU A 183 11.07 -4.22 28.36
N SER A 184 12.00 -5.18 28.33
CA SER A 184 12.68 -5.62 29.54
C SER A 184 13.53 -4.49 30.13
N PRO A 185 13.62 -4.36 31.48
CA PRO A 185 14.40 -3.31 32.13
C PRO A 185 15.86 -3.26 31.67
N SER A 186 16.43 -4.41 31.30
CA SER A 186 17.79 -4.56 30.76
C SER A 186 18.03 -3.78 29.47
N ASN A 187 17.09 -3.77 28.52
CA ASN A 187 17.24 -3.06 27.24
C ASN A 187 16.95 -1.55 27.37
N ILE A 188 16.22 -1.15 28.41
CA ILE A 188 15.92 0.27 28.68
C ILE A 188 17.12 0.96 29.36
N LEU A 189 17.97 0.20 30.07
CA LEU A 189 19.18 0.71 30.70
C LEU A 189 20.35 0.89 29.72
N GLU A 190 20.51 0.02 28.71
CA GLU A 190 21.52 0.18 27.64
C GLU A 190 21.30 1.46 26.80
N ALA A 191 20.07 1.91 26.64
CA ALA A 191 19.77 3.16 25.93
C ALA A 191 20.11 4.43 26.74
N LYS A 192 20.58 4.30 28.00
CA LYS A 192 20.91 5.43 28.89
C LYS A 192 22.41 5.65 29.09
N GLU A 193 23.29 4.78 28.57
CA GLU A 193 24.74 4.94 28.69
C GLU A 193 25.39 5.49 27.41
N VAL A 194 25.09 6.75 27.04
CA VAL A 194 26.09 7.62 26.39
C VAL A 194 25.77 9.07 26.77
N GLY A 195 26.68 9.70 27.53
CA GLY A 195 26.69 11.15 27.71
C GLY A 195 27.11 11.68 29.09
N THR A 196 28.11 11.11 29.76
CA THR A 196 28.88 11.89 30.74
C THR A 196 29.85 12.78 29.96
N GLU A 197 29.43 14.01 29.63
CA GLU A 197 30.37 15.09 29.38
C GLU A 197 31.01 15.46 30.73
N GLU A 198 32.29 15.13 30.88
CA GLU A 198 33.14 15.72 31.90
C GLU A 198 33.24 17.23 31.63
N VAL A 199 32.72 18.04 32.56
CA VAL A 199 32.97 19.48 32.59
C VAL A 199 34.30 19.70 33.32
N PRO A 200 35.33 20.29 32.69
CA PRO A 200 36.59 20.57 33.38
C PRO A 200 36.41 21.73 34.36
N PHE A 201 36.99 21.55 35.55
CA PHE A 201 37.05 22.50 36.66
C PHE A 201 37.72 23.83 36.29
#